data_AF-A0A7V9AFB3-F1
#
_entry.id   AF-A0A7V9AFB3-F1
#
_cell.length_a   1.000
_cell.length_b   1.000
_cell.length_c   1.000
_cell.angle_alpha   90.00
_cell.angle_beta   90.00
_cell.angle_gamma   90.00
#
_symmetry.space_group_name_H-M   'P 1'
#
loop_
_entity.id
_entity.type
_entity.pdbx_description
1 polymer ?
#
loop_
_entity_poly.entity_id
_entity_poly.type
_entity_poly.pdbx_seq_one_letter_code
_entity_poly.pdbx_strand_id
1 'polypeptide(L)'
;KENAMFAYLGFLAVLGTNRWLRFGTITRPLLGLTLIGPLFGVVILVFLCGGVDTLFNIYRLLVSKASMLPYAIATGDGPWYRYLVDLLLMSPIVFCLAGGAVFKLRLRDEAPLYLVVFVAGTYLVMCNVRYGMNLRYTNMWDMPLRYLALLSIFDLASFFRHKGLISVLAVTLLCAVDIRQYYIFFVEHDLYELVTSGLLQALQILK
;
A
#
# COMPACT_ATOMS: atom_id res chain seq x y z
N LYS A 1 -3.40 -10.12 8.79
CA LYS A 1 -4.77 -9.80 9.25
C LYS A 1 -5.03 -8.29 9.15
N GLU A 2 -4.07 -7.43 9.53
CA GLU A 2 -4.20 -5.97 9.36
C GLU A 2 -4.36 -5.56 7.88
N ASN A 3 -3.62 -6.17 6.95
CA ASN A 3 -3.74 -5.84 5.51
C ASN A 3 -5.17 -6.01 4.96
N ALA A 4 -5.90 -7.01 5.44
CA ALA A 4 -7.27 -7.25 5.01
C ALA A 4 -8.22 -6.15 5.52
N MET A 5 -8.00 -5.65 6.74
CA MET A 5 -8.76 -4.53 7.29
C MET A 5 -8.48 -3.23 6.51
N PHE A 6 -7.22 -2.93 6.22
CA PHE A 6 -6.88 -1.74 5.43
C PHE A 6 -7.39 -1.84 4.00
N ALA A 7 -7.26 -2.99 3.34
CA ALA A 7 -7.82 -3.21 2.01
C ALA A 7 -9.35 -3.04 2.02
N TYR A 8 -10.04 -3.54 3.05
CA TYR A 8 -11.47 -3.34 3.21
C TYR A 8 -11.85 -1.85 3.31
N LEU A 9 -11.13 -1.07 4.12
CA LEU A 9 -11.32 0.38 4.23
C LEU A 9 -11.04 1.09 2.89
N GLY A 10 -10.05 0.61 2.13
CA GLY A 10 -9.80 1.04 0.75
C GLY A 10 -10.99 0.81 -0.17
N PHE A 11 -11.60 -0.38 -0.13
CA PHE A 11 -12.80 -0.66 -0.91
C PHE A 11 -14.00 0.18 -0.48
N LEU A 12 -14.16 0.49 0.82
CA LEU A 12 -15.18 1.42 1.28
C LEU A 12 -14.94 2.84 0.75
N ALA A 13 -13.69 3.32 0.74
CA ALA A 13 -13.33 4.60 0.16
C ALA A 13 -13.66 4.64 -1.34
N VAL A 14 -13.34 3.57 -2.08
CA VAL A 14 -13.69 3.44 -3.50
C VAL A 14 -15.21 3.44 -3.71
N LEU A 15 -15.96 2.67 -2.91
CA LEU A 15 -17.43 2.62 -3.02
C LEU A 15 -18.06 3.98 -2.75
N GLY A 16 -17.60 4.69 -1.72
CA GLY A 16 -18.06 6.04 -1.40
C GLY A 16 -17.78 7.01 -2.53
N THR A 17 -16.54 7.04 -3.00
CA THR A 17 -16.08 7.96 -4.05
C THR A 17 -16.68 7.66 -5.42
N ASN A 18 -17.07 6.40 -5.68
CA ASN A 18 -17.73 5.99 -6.93
C ASN A 18 -19.03 6.76 -7.19
N ARG A 19 -19.70 7.27 -6.14
CA ARG A 19 -20.89 8.13 -6.29
C ARG A 19 -20.63 9.40 -7.10
N TRP A 20 -19.43 9.97 -6.96
CA TRP A 20 -19.04 11.20 -7.67
C TRP A 20 -18.26 10.92 -8.94
N LEU A 21 -17.37 9.92 -8.89
CA LEU A 21 -16.36 9.70 -9.92
C LEU A 21 -16.74 8.61 -10.94
N ARG A 22 -17.82 7.84 -10.68
CA ARG A 22 -18.45 6.90 -11.63
C ARG A 22 -17.48 5.94 -12.34
N PHE A 23 -16.62 5.27 -11.56
CA PHE A 23 -15.68 4.24 -12.03
C PHE A 23 -16.36 2.98 -12.58
N GLY A 24 -17.64 2.76 -12.25
CA GLY A 24 -18.36 1.56 -12.63
C GLY A 24 -19.71 1.42 -11.93
N THR A 25 -20.40 0.32 -12.20
CA THR A 25 -21.74 0.05 -11.68
C THR A 25 -21.69 -0.62 -10.30
N ILE A 26 -22.33 0.01 -9.31
CA ILE A 26 -22.50 -0.60 -7.99
C ILE A 26 -23.69 -1.54 -8.04
N THR A 27 -23.43 -2.84 -7.97
CA THR A 27 -24.49 -3.84 -7.88
C THR A 27 -24.87 -4.07 -6.41
N ARG A 28 -26.16 -4.29 -6.14
CA ARG A 28 -26.67 -4.69 -4.81
C ARG A 28 -25.94 -5.92 -4.23
N PRO A 29 -25.62 -6.98 -5.00
CA PRO A 29 -24.83 -8.09 -4.47
C PRO A 29 -23.41 -7.67 -4.05
N LEU A 30 -22.75 -6.75 -4.77
CA LEU A 30 -21.42 -6.26 -4.39
C LEU A 30 -21.46 -5.50 -3.05
N LEU A 31 -22.47 -4.65 -2.85
CA LEU A 31 -22.69 -3.96 -1.57
C LEU A 31 -22.99 -4.96 -0.44
N GLY A 32 -23.81 -5.97 -0.70
CA GLY A 32 -24.10 -7.03 0.27
C GLY A 32 -22.84 -7.78 0.68
N LEU A 33 -22.04 -8.25 -0.30
CA LEU A 33 -20.81 -9.01 -0.04
C LEU A 33 -19.76 -8.18 0.71
N THR A 34 -19.62 -6.90 0.37
CA THR A 34 -18.66 -6.01 1.04
C THR A 34 -19.03 -5.70 2.48
N LEU A 35 -20.30 -5.76 2.87
CA LEU A 35 -20.71 -5.57 4.27
C LEU A 35 -20.78 -6.90 5.04
N ILE A 36 -21.41 -7.91 4.46
CA ILE A 36 -21.67 -9.20 5.12
C ILE A 36 -20.37 -9.96 5.38
N GLY A 37 -19.42 -9.96 4.43
CA GLY A 37 -18.16 -10.70 4.57
C GLY A 37 -17.35 -10.28 5.81
N PRO A 38 -17.00 -8.99 5.96
CA PRO A 38 -16.28 -8.49 7.14
C PRO A 38 -17.05 -8.70 8.44
N LEU A 39 -18.37 -8.47 8.45
CA LEU A 39 -19.22 -8.71 9.62
C LEU A 39 -19.13 -10.18 10.06
N PHE A 40 -19.23 -11.12 9.13
CA PHE A 40 -19.08 -12.54 9.41
C PHE A 40 -17.70 -12.87 9.98
N GLY A 41 -16.64 -12.26 9.45
CA GLY A 41 -15.28 -12.39 9.99
C GLY A 41 -15.15 -11.90 11.44
N VAL A 42 -15.79 -10.77 11.78
CA VAL A 42 -15.82 -10.24 13.16
C VAL A 42 -16.57 -11.20 14.08
N VAL A 43 -17.71 -11.72 13.65
CA VAL A 43 -18.49 -12.71 14.43
C VAL A 43 -17.64 -13.95 14.73
N ILE A 44 -16.97 -14.52 13.72
CA ILE A 44 -16.06 -15.64 13.92
C ILE A 44 -14.94 -15.29 14.92
N LEU A 45 -14.34 -14.11 14.82
CA LEU A 45 -13.29 -13.67 15.75
C LEU A 45 -13.80 -13.56 17.19
N VAL A 46 -15.01 -13.04 17.41
CA VAL A 46 -15.63 -12.96 18.74
C VAL A 46 -15.82 -14.36 19.32
N PHE A 47 -16.32 -15.31 18.53
CA PHE A 47 -16.48 -16.70 18.96
C PHE A 47 -15.13 -17.36 19.29
N LEU A 48 -14.10 -17.15 18.45
CA LEU A 48 -12.75 -17.68 18.69
C LEU A 48 -12.08 -17.09 19.94
N CYS A 49 -12.37 -15.83 20.28
CA CYS A 49 -11.84 -15.19 21.49
C CYS A 49 -12.60 -15.59 22.77
N GLY A 50 -13.68 -16.38 22.66
CA GLY A 50 -14.49 -16.78 23.81
C GLY A 50 -15.42 -15.69 24.34
N GLY A 51 -15.75 -14.68 23.52
CA GLY A 51 -16.67 -13.60 23.89
C GLY A 51 -16.16 -12.19 23.54
N VAL A 52 -17.07 -11.22 23.58
CA VAL A 52 -16.79 -9.82 23.26
C VAL A 52 -15.88 -9.18 24.30
N ASP A 53 -16.11 -9.47 25.59
CA ASP A 53 -15.31 -8.93 26.69
C ASP A 53 -13.85 -9.37 26.61
N THR A 54 -13.61 -10.66 26.33
CA THR A 54 -12.27 -11.22 26.15
C THR A 54 -11.57 -10.60 24.95
N LEU A 55 -12.28 -10.41 23.83
CA LEU A 55 -11.75 -9.73 22.65
C LEU A 55 -11.32 -8.28 22.98
N PHE A 56 -12.13 -7.54 23.72
CA PHE A 56 -11.80 -6.17 24.11
C PHE A 56 -10.59 -6.11 25.06
N ASN A 57 -10.52 -7.03 26.02
CA ASN A 57 -9.38 -7.14 26.93
C ASN A 57 -8.08 -7.49 26.18
N ILE A 58 -8.14 -8.44 25.24
CA ILE A 58 -7.00 -8.78 24.38
C ILE A 58 -6.59 -7.56 23.55
N TYR A 59 -7.54 -6.87 22.93
CA TYR A 59 -7.26 -5.67 22.15
C TYR A 59 -6.55 -4.60 22.98
N ARG A 60 -7.07 -4.28 24.17
CA ARG A 60 -6.48 -3.30 25.08
C ARG A 60 -5.06 -3.69 25.50
N LEU A 61 -4.83 -4.98 25.76
CA LEU A 61 -3.52 -5.51 26.10
C LEU A 61 -2.54 -5.37 24.93
N LEU A 62 -2.96 -5.69 23.70
CA LEU A 62 -2.13 -5.55 22.50
C LEU A 62 -1.75 -4.09 22.24
N VAL A 63 -2.68 -3.15 22.38
CA VAL A 63 -2.41 -1.71 22.20
C VAL A 63 -1.44 -1.20 23.27
N SER A 64 -1.66 -1.57 24.54
CA SER A 64 -0.75 -1.20 25.63
C SER A 64 0.66 -1.77 25.40
N LYS A 65 0.76 -3.03 25.00
CA LYS A 65 2.03 -3.67 24.65
C LYS A 65 2.74 -2.92 23.51
N ALA A 66 2.04 -2.60 22.42
CA ALA A 66 2.61 -1.90 21.27
C ALA A 66 3.18 -0.51 21.64
N SER A 67 2.53 0.20 22.56
CA SER A 67 2.98 1.53 23.01
C SER A 67 4.25 1.51 23.87
N MET A 68 4.64 0.36 24.43
CA MET A 68 5.80 0.26 25.32
C MET A 68 6.98 -0.49 24.71
N LEU A 69 6.78 -1.28 23.64
CA LEU A 69 7.89 -1.96 22.97
C LEU A 69 8.67 -0.97 22.08
N PRO A 70 9.97 -0.73 22.33
CA PRO A 70 10.78 0.16 21.49
C PRO A 70 10.77 -0.25 20.01
N TYR A 71 10.75 -1.56 19.75
CA TYR A 71 10.65 -2.11 18.41
C TYR A 71 9.35 -1.71 17.70
N ALA A 72 8.20 -1.81 18.38
CA ALA A 72 6.89 -1.46 17.82
C ALA A 72 6.74 0.05 17.58
N ILE A 73 7.38 0.86 18.42
CA ILE A 73 7.44 2.31 18.23
C ILE A 73 8.31 2.63 17.01
N ALA A 74 9.51 2.06 16.91
CA ALA A 74 10.38 2.28 15.76
C ALA A 74 9.74 1.81 14.43
N THR A 75 9.08 0.67 14.44
CA THR A 75 8.48 0.10 13.22
C THR A 75 7.15 0.74 12.86
N GLY A 76 6.30 1.08 13.84
CA GLY A 76 4.90 1.44 13.65
C GLY A 76 4.53 2.90 13.96
N ASP A 77 5.44 3.71 14.51
CA ASP A 77 5.22 5.12 14.80
C ASP A 77 5.94 6.03 13.78
N GLY A 78 5.39 7.21 13.50
CA GLY A 78 6.02 8.13 12.56
C GLY A 78 5.11 9.21 12.00
N PRO A 79 5.66 10.17 11.25
CA PRO A 79 4.89 11.21 10.60
C PRO A 79 4.09 10.66 9.43
N TRP A 80 2.99 11.34 9.06
CA TRP A 80 2.10 10.93 7.97
C TRP A 80 2.81 10.71 6.62
N TYR A 81 3.88 11.45 6.33
CA TYR A 81 4.65 11.32 5.08
C TYR A 81 5.63 10.14 5.07
N ARG A 82 5.78 9.41 6.19
CA ARG A 82 6.74 8.30 6.33
C ARG A 82 6.57 7.26 5.21
N TYR A 83 5.33 6.86 4.90
CA TYR A 83 5.08 5.90 3.83
C TYR A 83 5.57 6.38 2.46
N LEU A 84 5.46 7.68 2.16
CA LEU A 84 5.94 8.23 0.89
C LEU A 84 7.47 8.17 0.81
N VAL A 85 8.14 8.49 1.92
CA VAL A 85 9.60 8.41 2.02
C VAL A 85 10.06 6.96 1.92
N ASP A 86 9.48 6.06 2.71
CA ASP A 86 9.85 4.65 2.73
C ASP A 86 9.63 3.98 1.36
N LEU A 87 8.53 4.30 0.65
CA LEU A 87 8.28 3.81 -0.72
C LEU A 87 9.26 4.40 -1.74
N LEU A 88 9.61 5.68 -1.60
CA LEU A 88 10.61 6.32 -2.46
C LEU A 88 11.99 5.67 -2.27
N LEU A 89 12.37 5.32 -1.05
CA LEU A 89 13.63 4.61 -0.77
C LEU A 89 13.57 3.16 -1.27
N MET A 90 12.44 2.48 -1.09
CA MET A 90 12.27 1.08 -1.45
C MET A 90 12.19 0.86 -2.96
N SER A 91 11.45 1.68 -3.71
CA SER A 91 11.33 1.57 -5.17
C SER A 91 11.16 2.96 -5.80
N PRO A 92 12.27 3.73 -5.94
CA PRO A 92 12.24 5.12 -6.39
C PRO A 92 11.69 5.27 -7.80
N ILE A 93 12.01 4.33 -8.69
CA ILE A 93 11.60 4.38 -10.09
C ILE A 93 10.09 4.16 -10.21
N VAL A 94 9.56 3.13 -9.53
CA VAL A 94 8.11 2.85 -9.53
C VAL A 94 7.36 4.01 -8.91
N PHE A 95 7.83 4.54 -7.78
CA PHE A 95 7.21 5.68 -7.12
C PHE A 95 7.13 6.93 -8.02
N CYS A 96 8.24 7.30 -8.67
CA CYS A 96 8.28 8.44 -9.59
C CYS A 96 7.39 8.24 -10.83
N LEU A 97 7.41 7.05 -11.44
CA LEU A 97 6.59 6.74 -12.61
C LEU A 97 5.09 6.71 -12.26
N ALA A 98 4.73 6.12 -11.12
CA ALA A 98 3.36 6.11 -10.63
C ALA A 98 2.88 7.54 -10.31
N GLY A 99 3.72 8.36 -9.67
CA GLY A 99 3.43 9.78 -9.45
C GLY A 99 3.18 10.53 -10.77
N GLY A 100 4.01 10.28 -11.79
CA GLY A 100 3.80 10.81 -13.14
C GLY A 100 2.46 10.39 -13.77
N ALA A 101 2.00 9.17 -13.51
CA ALA A 101 0.71 8.68 -14.00
C ALA A 101 -0.45 9.42 -13.33
N VAL A 102 -0.35 9.70 -12.02
CA VAL A 102 -1.36 10.45 -11.26
C VAL A 102 -1.55 11.87 -11.84
N PHE A 103 -0.47 12.55 -12.23
CA PHE A 103 -0.57 13.90 -12.83
C PHE A 103 -1.21 13.91 -14.22
N LYS A 104 -1.15 12.79 -14.96
CA LYS A 104 -1.76 12.67 -16.29
C LYS A 104 -3.19 12.13 -16.26
N LEU A 105 -3.62 11.63 -15.09
CA LEU A 105 -4.87 10.91 -14.93
C LEU A 105 -6.07 11.77 -15.33
N ARG A 106 -6.93 11.23 -16.19
CA ARG A 106 -8.20 11.89 -16.55
C ARG A 106 -9.33 11.25 -15.75
N LEU A 107 -10.33 12.05 -15.42
CA LEU A 107 -11.55 11.59 -14.74
C LEU A 107 -12.36 10.53 -15.52
N ARG A 108 -12.00 10.27 -16.78
CA ARG A 108 -12.63 9.25 -17.63
C ARG A 108 -11.93 7.89 -17.58
N ASP A 109 -10.74 7.81 -16.99
CA ASP A 109 -9.95 6.59 -16.97
C ASP A 109 -10.36 5.74 -15.75
N GLU A 110 -11.39 4.91 -15.89
CA GLU A 110 -12.03 4.19 -14.78
C GLU A 110 -11.05 3.34 -13.96
N ALA A 111 -10.21 2.52 -14.61
CA ALA A 111 -9.31 1.59 -13.92
C ALA A 111 -8.14 2.29 -13.19
N PRO A 112 -7.38 3.21 -13.81
CA PRO A 112 -6.32 3.93 -13.10
C PRO A 112 -6.87 4.79 -11.96
N LEU A 113 -8.06 5.39 -12.12
CA LEU A 113 -8.68 6.21 -11.09
C LEU A 113 -9.15 5.37 -9.90
N TYR A 114 -9.73 4.20 -10.15
CA TYR A 114 -10.02 3.21 -9.11
C TYR A 114 -8.78 2.89 -8.26
N LEU A 115 -7.64 2.61 -8.91
CA LEU A 115 -6.40 2.25 -8.22
C LEU A 115 -5.83 3.41 -7.41
N VAL A 116 -5.85 4.63 -7.97
CA VAL A 116 -5.39 5.84 -7.26
C VAL A 116 -6.25 6.12 -6.04
N VAL A 117 -7.58 6.01 -6.16
CA VAL A 117 -8.49 6.20 -5.03
C VAL A 117 -8.32 5.12 -3.98
N PHE A 118 -8.11 3.87 -4.38
CA PHE A 118 -7.81 2.79 -3.45
C PHE A 118 -6.53 3.08 -2.65
N VAL A 119 -5.43 3.44 -3.33
CA VAL A 119 -4.16 3.80 -2.69
C VAL A 119 -4.33 5.03 -1.80
N ALA A 120 -4.95 6.09 -2.29
CA ALA A 120 -5.16 7.33 -1.52
C ALA A 120 -6.05 7.11 -0.29
N GLY A 121 -7.14 6.35 -0.42
CA GLY A 121 -8.06 6.05 0.67
C GLY A 121 -7.40 5.19 1.75
N THR A 122 -6.69 4.13 1.36
CA THR A 122 -5.93 3.30 2.30
C THR A 122 -4.79 4.08 2.96
N TYR A 123 -4.06 4.90 2.21
CA TYR A 123 -3.02 5.80 2.73
C TYR A 123 -3.56 6.75 3.80
N LEU A 124 -4.67 7.47 3.52
CA LEU A 124 -5.27 8.39 4.47
C LEU A 124 -5.66 7.71 5.79
N VAL A 125 -6.24 6.52 5.70
CA VAL A 125 -6.59 5.74 6.90
C VAL A 125 -5.32 5.32 7.64
N MET A 126 -4.35 4.73 6.96
CA MET A 126 -3.14 4.17 7.58
C MET A 126 -2.28 5.25 8.24
N CYS A 127 -2.23 6.46 7.69
CA CYS A 127 -1.53 7.60 8.31
C CYS A 127 -2.17 8.09 9.62
N ASN A 128 -3.43 7.72 9.90
CA ASN A 128 -4.12 8.10 11.13
C ASN A 128 -4.10 6.99 12.19
N VAL A 129 -3.58 5.80 11.89
CA VAL A 129 -3.49 4.69 12.85
C VAL A 129 -2.18 4.77 13.63
N ARG A 130 -2.27 5.16 14.90
CA ARG A 130 -1.12 5.24 15.81
C ARG A 130 -0.54 3.86 16.08
N TYR A 131 0.79 3.74 16.00
CA TYR A 131 1.54 2.47 16.11
C TYR A 131 1.17 1.41 15.06
N GLY A 132 0.47 1.81 14.00
CA GLY A 132 0.06 0.94 12.89
C GLY A 132 0.80 1.22 11.59
N MET A 133 1.80 2.10 11.58
CA MET A 133 2.49 2.52 10.37
C MET A 133 3.62 1.56 9.98
N ASN A 134 3.32 0.42 9.35
CA ASN A 134 4.33 -0.55 8.93
C ASN A 134 4.35 -0.72 7.40
N LEU A 135 5.54 -0.68 6.79
CA LEU A 135 5.71 -0.85 5.34
C LEU A 135 5.24 -2.22 4.84
N ARG A 136 5.19 -3.26 5.68
CA ARG A 136 4.58 -4.55 5.32
C ARG A 136 3.12 -4.44 4.90
N TYR A 137 2.43 -3.41 5.38
CA TYR A 137 1.04 -3.17 5.03
C TYR A 137 0.90 -2.54 3.64
N THR A 138 1.95 -1.91 3.12
CA THR A 138 1.94 -1.31 1.77
C THR A 138 2.11 -2.35 0.66
N ASN A 139 2.28 -3.65 0.97
CA ASN A 139 2.26 -4.72 -0.03
C ASN A 139 0.96 -4.72 -0.88
N MET A 140 -0.14 -4.17 -0.37
CA MET A 140 -1.38 -4.01 -1.15
C MET A 140 -1.30 -2.89 -2.20
N TRP A 141 -0.36 -1.95 -2.07
CA TRP A 141 -0.13 -0.85 -3.01
C TRP A 141 0.82 -1.24 -4.14
N ASP A 142 1.59 -2.32 -3.99
CA ASP A 142 2.55 -2.77 -4.99
C ASP A 142 1.91 -2.97 -6.37
N MET A 143 0.79 -3.70 -6.43
CA MET A 143 0.08 -3.92 -7.70
C MET A 143 -0.48 -2.62 -8.29
N PRO A 144 -1.24 -1.78 -7.55
CA PRO A 144 -1.68 -0.47 -8.02
C PRO A 144 -0.54 0.42 -8.54
N LEU A 145 0.54 0.56 -7.77
CA LEU A 145 1.67 1.45 -8.12
C LEU A 145 2.42 0.94 -9.34
N ARG A 146 2.68 -0.38 -9.45
CA ARG A 146 3.32 -0.97 -10.61
C ARG A 146 2.47 -0.84 -11.87
N TYR A 147 1.14 -0.98 -11.75
CA TYR A 147 0.22 -0.76 -12.88
C TYR A 147 0.29 0.69 -13.37
N LEU A 148 0.25 1.67 -12.46
CA LEU A 148 0.39 3.09 -12.80
C LEU A 148 1.76 3.40 -13.42
N ALA A 149 2.83 2.83 -12.88
CA ALA A 149 4.17 2.99 -13.44
C ALA A 149 4.27 2.43 -14.87
N LEU A 150 3.63 1.29 -15.13
CA LEU A 150 3.58 0.67 -16.45
C LEU A 150 2.83 1.54 -17.46
N LEU A 151 1.74 2.21 -17.08
CA LEU A 151 1.07 3.20 -17.94
C LEU A 151 2.01 4.34 -18.32
N SER A 152 2.74 4.90 -17.36
CA SER A 152 3.76 5.92 -17.63
C SER A 152 4.86 5.44 -18.58
N ILE A 153 5.31 4.18 -18.46
CA ILE A 153 6.30 3.59 -19.37
C ILE A 153 5.74 3.49 -20.79
N PHE A 154 4.51 3.03 -20.97
CA PHE A 154 3.89 2.93 -22.29
C PHE A 154 3.67 4.30 -22.93
N ASP A 155 3.24 5.29 -22.14
CA ASP A 155 3.13 6.68 -22.59
C ASP A 155 4.48 7.21 -23.06
N LEU A 156 5.55 7.01 -22.28
CA LEU A 156 6.89 7.46 -22.65
C LEU A 156 7.43 6.72 -23.88
N ALA A 157 7.19 5.41 -23.98
CA ALA A 157 7.60 4.61 -25.12
C ALA A 157 6.86 4.99 -26.41
N SER A 158 5.63 5.52 -26.31
CA SER A 158 4.81 5.91 -27.46
C SER A 158 5.43 7.03 -28.30
N PHE A 159 6.31 7.85 -27.72
CA PHE A 159 7.05 8.90 -28.43
C PHE A 159 8.09 8.35 -29.41
N PHE A 160 8.46 7.08 -29.28
CA PHE A 160 9.53 6.48 -30.07
C PHE A 160 9.01 5.51 -31.13
N ARG A 161 9.74 5.44 -32.25
CA ARG A 161 9.41 4.55 -33.38
C ARG A 161 9.35 3.07 -33.00
N HIS A 162 10.19 2.64 -32.05
CA HIS A 162 10.27 1.25 -31.57
C HIS A 162 9.60 1.05 -30.21
N LYS A 163 8.38 1.59 -30.04
CA LYS A 163 7.61 1.57 -28.78
C LYS A 163 7.62 0.22 -28.05
N GLY A 164 7.39 -0.89 -28.75
CA GLY A 164 7.34 -2.22 -28.14
C GLY A 164 8.67 -2.65 -27.53
N LEU A 165 9.78 -2.45 -28.26
CA LEU A 165 11.11 -2.82 -27.78
C LEU A 165 11.55 -1.93 -26.61
N ILE A 166 11.22 -0.63 -26.66
CA ILE A 166 11.53 0.31 -25.58
C ILE A 166 10.73 -0.01 -24.32
N SER A 167 9.44 -0.33 -24.44
CA SER A 167 8.62 -0.77 -23.30
C SER A 167 9.19 -2.03 -22.64
N VAL A 168 9.55 -3.04 -23.44
CA VAL A 168 10.14 -4.30 -22.92
C VAL A 168 11.47 -4.02 -22.22
N LEU A 169 12.33 -3.19 -22.81
CA LEU A 169 13.63 -2.84 -22.23
C LEU A 169 13.44 -2.06 -20.92
N ALA A 170 12.51 -1.09 -20.88
CA ALA A 170 12.21 -0.31 -19.69
C ALA A 170 11.67 -1.17 -18.54
N VAL A 171 10.75 -2.11 -18.83
CA VAL A 171 10.24 -3.05 -17.82
C VAL A 171 11.34 -3.98 -17.32
N THR A 172 12.19 -4.50 -18.24
CA THR A 172 13.31 -5.36 -17.86
C THR A 172 14.30 -4.63 -16.95
N LEU A 173 14.61 -3.37 -17.28
CA LEU A 173 15.46 -2.51 -16.45
C LEU A 173 14.84 -2.29 -15.06
N LEU A 174 13.54 -2.03 -14.99
CA LEU A 174 12.82 -1.85 -13.74
C LEU A 174 12.90 -3.11 -12.86
N CYS A 175 12.67 -4.29 -13.45
CA CYS A 175 12.83 -5.56 -12.74
C CYS A 175 14.27 -5.78 -12.24
N ALA A 176 15.28 -5.44 -13.05
CA ALA A 176 16.67 -5.55 -12.64
C ALA A 176 17.01 -4.62 -11.46
N VAL A 177 16.46 -3.41 -11.44
CA VAL A 177 16.61 -2.47 -10.32
C VAL A 177 15.92 -2.98 -9.06
N ASP A 178 14.68 -3.49 -9.17
CA ASP A 178 13.96 -4.06 -8.02
C ASP A 178 14.72 -5.25 -7.41
N ILE A 179 15.29 -6.14 -8.25
CA ILE A 179 16.12 -7.26 -7.78
C ILE A 179 17.37 -6.75 -7.06
N ARG A 180 18.02 -5.70 -7.58
CA ARG A 180 19.18 -5.09 -6.93
C ARG A 180 18.80 -4.48 -5.58
N GLN A 181 17.66 -3.79 -5.47
CA GLN A 181 17.20 -3.22 -4.21
C GLN A 181 16.85 -4.32 -3.21
N TYR A 182 16.19 -5.40 -3.65
CA TYR A 182 15.95 -6.56 -2.81
C TYR A 182 17.26 -7.14 -2.25
N TYR A 183 18.29 -7.30 -3.09
CA TYR A 183 19.59 -7.77 -2.64
C TYR A 183 20.22 -6.86 -1.57
N ILE A 184 20.22 -5.54 -1.79
CA ILE A 184 20.81 -4.57 -0.84
C ILE A 184 20.08 -4.61 0.51
N PHE A 185 18.74 -4.57 0.50
CA PHE A 185 17.97 -4.49 1.74
C PHE A 185 17.93 -5.81 2.49
N PHE A 186 17.68 -6.92 1.78
CA PHE A 186 17.41 -8.19 2.42
C PHE A 186 18.65 -9.06 2.61
N VAL A 187 19.61 -9.01 1.68
CA VAL A 187 20.79 -9.90 1.70
C VAL A 187 22.00 -9.22 2.34
N GLU A 188 22.23 -7.94 2.03
CA GLU A 188 23.43 -7.24 2.54
C GLU A 188 23.20 -6.63 3.94
N HIS A 189 21.98 -6.14 4.21
CA HIS A 189 21.66 -5.46 5.47
C HIS A 189 20.66 -6.22 6.38
N ASP A 190 20.27 -7.44 6.00
CA ASP A 190 19.36 -8.33 6.75
C ASP A 190 18.07 -7.63 7.25
N LEU A 191 17.53 -6.69 6.48
CA LEU A 191 16.34 -5.93 6.85
C LEU A 191 15.07 -6.77 6.61
N TYR A 192 14.72 -7.62 7.58
CA TYR A 192 13.46 -8.36 7.61
C TYR A 192 12.24 -7.46 7.89
N GLU A 193 12.44 -6.36 8.62
CA GLU A 193 11.48 -5.27 8.73
C GLU A 193 12.05 -3.99 8.15
N LEU A 194 11.29 -3.39 7.23
CA LEU A 194 11.65 -2.18 6.51
C LEU A 194 11.41 -0.97 7.41
N VAL A 195 12.24 -0.86 8.46
CA VAL A 195 12.27 0.30 9.36
C VAL A 195 12.99 1.44 8.65
N THR A 196 12.46 2.66 8.72
CA THR A 196 13.00 3.83 8.03
C THR A 196 14.48 4.07 8.34
N SER A 197 14.90 3.90 9.60
CA SER A 197 16.32 4.03 9.97
C SER A 197 17.20 3.00 9.29
N GLY A 198 16.73 1.75 9.19
CA GLY A 198 17.44 0.67 8.47
C GLY A 198 17.52 0.93 6.97
N LEU A 199 16.45 1.43 6.36
CA LEU A 199 16.45 1.83 4.94
C LEU A 199 17.46 2.93 4.64
N LEU A 200 17.52 3.96 5.50
CA LEU A 200 18.45 5.08 5.35
C LEU A 200 19.91 4.66 5.56
N GLN A 201 20.18 3.74 6.49
CA GLN A 201 21.51 3.17 6.70
C GLN A 201 21.93 2.26 5.54
N ALA A 202 21.02 1.41 5.04
CA ALA A 202 21.29 0.50 3.92
C ALA A 202 21.59 1.24 2.61
N LEU A 203 20.99 2.42 2.43
CA LEU A 203 21.30 3.31 1.30
C LEU A 203 22.48 4.25 1.57
N GLN A 204 23.19 4.08 2.69
CA GLN A 204 24.32 4.91 3.13
C GLN A 204 24.00 6.41 3.22
N ILE A 205 22.73 6.76 3.44
CA ILE A 205 22.28 8.14 3.64
C ILE A 205 22.59 8.57 5.08
N LEU A 206 22.37 7.65 6.02
CA LEU A 206 22.79 7.79 7.41
C LEU A 206 24.00 6.87 7.67
N LYS A 207 24.93 7.35 8.48
CA LYS A 207 26.09 6.57 8.95
C LYS A 207 25.72 5.72 10.16
#